data_AF-A0A6U6GVF1-F1
#
_entry.id   AF-A0A6U6GVF1-F1
#
_cell.length_a   1.000
_cell.length_b   1.000
_cell.length_c   1.000
_cell.angle_alpha   90.00
_cell.angle_beta   90.00
_cell.angle_gamma   90.00
#
_symmetry.space_group_name_H-M   'P 1'
#
loop_
_entity.id
_entity.type
_entity.pdbx_description
1 polymer ?
#
loop_
_entity_poly.entity_id
_entity_poly.type
_entity_poly.pdbx_seq_one_letter_code
_entity_poly.pdbx_strand_id
1 'polypeptide(L)'
;MGFGEILVAGQKVDVCNGDSWQRIRHRDDVSDDFLADPASIGAFKSGGGKGGDLMAFSKCGQYIIKELNKGDHEALLSVTESYVQRVLSGKSLLVTLYLHYLELGSGRFFMVMRNLLRHPGPYIGLYDLKGCADDKTLERHGRKIKVVNKRVWHVHMWCGDCAWSPDRVVYHAGKVAARELSITVTDKQRNAIMERLRSDTAWLAQQNLMDYSLLLAMRKMSREEFDRDPTATWARRGGPSELRQPLLHVGEGDEAMLVYIGIIDFLQKWTTGKQIAMCLKVLERNKATIPPHPYAERFFDHFSRNIQGGAQPLDALAQDAAASRPSEKMMNFYSCVSFEDEALKLGVETPKASRSSTQWWSCFSGICGR
;
A
#
# COMPACT_ATOMS: atom_id res chain seq x y z
N MET A 1 -18.90 29.66 8.67
CA MET A 1 -19.70 28.74 9.51
C MET A 1 -18.69 27.98 10.35
N GLY A 2 -18.85 27.96 11.68
CA GLY A 2 -17.91 27.22 12.53
C GLY A 2 -17.88 25.74 12.14
N PHE A 3 -16.73 25.09 12.28
CA PHE A 3 -16.65 23.64 12.12
C PHE A 3 -17.65 22.97 13.05
N GLY A 4 -18.49 22.09 12.49
CA GLY A 4 -19.25 21.15 13.30
C GLY A 4 -18.29 20.35 14.16
N GLU A 5 -18.71 20.02 15.38
CA GLU A 5 -17.91 19.17 16.26
C GLU A 5 -17.69 17.81 15.60
N ILE A 6 -16.43 17.39 15.43
CA ILE A 6 -16.08 16.06 14.95
C ILE A 6 -15.94 15.13 16.15
N LEU A 7 -16.61 13.99 16.07
CA LEU A 7 -16.50 12.91 17.05
C LEU A 7 -15.72 11.73 16.46
N VAL A 8 -14.82 11.17 17.26
CA VAL A 8 -14.14 9.91 16.97
C VAL A 8 -14.36 8.97 18.16
N ALA A 9 -14.98 7.82 17.91
CA ALA A 9 -15.39 6.87 18.96
C ALA A 9 -16.19 7.54 20.10
N GLY A 10 -17.12 8.42 19.76
CA GLY A 10 -17.97 9.16 20.70
C GLY A 10 -17.27 10.28 21.47
N GLN A 11 -15.99 10.52 21.21
CA GLN A 11 -15.19 11.54 21.87
C GLN A 11 -14.96 12.73 20.94
N LYS A 12 -15.08 13.94 21.49
CA LYS A 12 -14.70 15.17 20.78
C LYS A 12 -13.19 15.21 20.58
N VAL A 13 -12.78 15.61 19.37
CA VAL A 13 -11.37 15.74 19.01
C VAL A 13 -11.05 17.13 18.48
N ASP A 14 -9.79 17.54 18.64
CA ASP A 14 -9.30 18.81 18.10
C ASP A 14 -8.74 18.57 16.70
N VAL A 15 -9.47 19.05 15.68
CA VAL A 15 -9.13 18.81 14.27
C VAL A 15 -8.06 19.79 13.79
N CYS A 16 -6.94 19.26 13.30
CA CYS A 16 -5.92 20.05 12.64
C CYS A 16 -6.36 20.37 11.21
N ASN A 17 -6.35 21.64 10.77
CA ASN A 17 -6.71 22.05 9.40
C ASN A 17 -8.08 21.53 8.91
N GLY A 18 -9.14 21.66 9.71
CA GLY A 18 -10.46 21.08 9.41
C GLY A 18 -11.00 21.31 7.99
N ASP A 19 -10.85 22.52 7.44
CA ASP A 19 -11.44 22.93 6.14
C ASP A 19 -10.85 22.10 5.00
N SER A 20 -9.57 21.76 5.13
CA SER A 20 -8.85 20.95 4.18
C SER A 20 -9.41 19.53 4.11
N TRP A 21 -9.64 18.92 5.26
CA TRP A 21 -10.16 17.56 5.33
C TRP A 21 -11.64 17.47 4.97
N GLN A 22 -12.43 18.47 5.34
CA GLN A 22 -13.84 18.55 4.96
C GLN A 22 -14.02 18.62 3.43
N ARG A 23 -13.18 19.39 2.72
CA ARG A 23 -13.20 19.43 1.24
C ARG A 23 -12.95 18.05 0.62
N ILE A 24 -12.00 17.28 1.17
CA ILE A 24 -11.73 15.91 0.69
C ILE A 24 -12.90 14.98 1.00
N ARG A 25 -13.44 15.05 2.23
CA ARG A 25 -14.60 14.25 2.64
C ARG A 25 -15.82 14.52 1.77
N HIS A 26 -16.15 15.78 1.51
CA HIS A 26 -17.25 16.18 0.63
C HIS A 26 -17.07 15.66 -0.82
N ARG A 27 -15.85 15.72 -1.38
CA ARG A 27 -15.57 15.15 -2.71
C ARG A 27 -15.84 13.63 -2.74
N ASP A 28 -15.54 12.93 -1.65
CA ASP A 28 -15.64 11.47 -1.56
C ASP A 28 -16.97 10.98 -0.96
N ASP A 29 -17.92 11.87 -0.72
CA ASP A 29 -19.20 11.56 -0.06
C ASP A 29 -19.01 10.86 1.30
N VAL A 30 -18.03 11.34 2.08
CA VAL A 30 -17.75 10.88 3.44
C VAL A 30 -18.38 11.86 4.42
N SER A 31 -19.30 11.40 5.25
CA SER A 31 -19.93 12.22 6.28
C SER A 31 -18.92 12.68 7.34
N ASP A 32 -19.17 13.83 7.97
CA ASP A 32 -18.35 14.35 9.08
C ASP A 32 -18.47 13.48 10.35
N ASP A 33 -19.52 12.64 10.47
CA ASP A 33 -19.76 11.70 11.57
C ASP A 33 -19.27 10.25 11.29
N PHE A 34 -18.50 10.03 10.22
CA PHE A 34 -18.12 8.69 9.73
C PHE A 34 -17.34 7.81 10.74
N LEU A 35 -16.85 8.38 11.84
CA LEU A 35 -16.19 7.69 12.96
C LEU A 35 -16.82 8.01 14.33
N ALA A 36 -17.98 8.66 14.37
CA ALA A 36 -18.60 9.09 15.62
C ALA A 36 -19.02 7.92 16.51
N ASP A 37 -19.48 6.80 15.94
CA ASP A 37 -19.89 5.62 16.70
C ASP A 37 -18.66 4.82 17.21
N PRO A 38 -18.49 4.62 18.53
CA PRO A 38 -17.45 3.75 19.08
C PRO A 38 -17.44 2.34 18.49
N ALA A 39 -18.60 1.78 18.13
CA ALA A 39 -18.70 0.45 17.54
C ALA A 39 -18.14 0.40 16.11
N SER A 40 -17.93 1.55 15.45
CA SER A 40 -17.35 1.64 14.11
C SER A 40 -15.83 1.39 14.08
N ILE A 41 -15.14 1.42 15.23
CA ILE A 41 -13.68 1.35 15.31
C ILE A 41 -13.22 0.01 15.89
N GLY A 42 -12.24 -0.63 15.24
CA GLY A 42 -11.58 -1.83 15.73
C GLY A 42 -10.58 -1.55 16.85
N ALA A 43 -10.17 -2.60 17.57
CA ALA A 43 -9.20 -2.47 18.66
C ALA A 43 -7.85 -1.96 18.16
N PHE A 44 -7.29 -0.94 18.81
CA PHE A 44 -5.96 -0.44 18.49
C PHE A 44 -4.87 -1.50 18.74
N LYS A 45 -3.88 -1.57 17.86
CA LYS A 45 -2.69 -2.41 18.03
C LYS A 45 -1.46 -1.65 17.57
N SER A 46 -0.31 -1.94 18.18
CA SER A 46 0.97 -1.42 17.69
C SER A 46 1.20 -1.84 16.25
N GLY A 47 1.48 -0.87 15.37
CA GLY A 47 1.58 -1.03 13.94
C GLY A 47 2.83 -1.78 13.44
N GLY A 48 3.48 -2.62 14.25
CA GLY A 48 4.66 -3.40 13.85
C GLY A 48 5.93 -2.59 13.47
N GLY A 49 5.83 -1.26 13.37
CA GLY A 49 6.93 -0.30 13.15
C GLY A 49 7.93 -0.21 14.29
N LYS A 50 9.13 0.32 14.01
CA LYS A 50 10.13 0.61 15.07
C LYS A 50 9.61 1.58 16.14
N GLY A 51 8.62 2.42 15.81
CA GLY A 51 8.05 3.43 16.71
C GLY A 51 6.95 2.94 17.65
N GLY A 52 6.34 1.77 17.40
CA GLY A 52 5.23 1.27 18.22
C GLY A 52 3.89 2.01 18.03
N ASP A 53 3.83 2.99 17.11
CA ASP A 53 2.65 3.80 16.78
C ASP A 53 1.40 2.93 16.64
N LEU A 54 0.33 3.32 17.34
CA LEU A 54 -0.93 2.61 17.30
C LEU A 54 -1.59 2.79 15.94
N MET A 55 -2.27 1.75 15.49
CA MET A 55 -3.16 1.80 14.34
C MET A 55 -4.49 1.19 14.74
N ALA A 56 -5.56 1.43 14.01
CA ALA A 56 -6.87 0.77 14.05
C ALA A 56 -7.50 0.71 12.66
N PHE A 57 -8.37 -0.26 12.44
CA PHE A 57 -9.22 -0.33 11.24
C PHE A 57 -10.66 -0.07 11.65
N SER A 58 -11.41 0.65 10.82
CA SER A 58 -12.86 0.69 11.00
C SER A 58 -13.46 -0.70 10.77
N LYS A 59 -14.55 -1.01 11.47
CA LYS A 59 -15.27 -2.29 11.34
C LYS A 59 -15.88 -2.48 9.95
N CYS A 60 -16.23 -1.38 9.27
CA CYS A 60 -16.66 -1.41 7.87
C CYS A 60 -15.50 -1.66 6.89
N GLY A 61 -14.25 -1.69 7.36
CA GLY A 61 -13.07 -1.97 6.55
C GLY A 61 -12.67 -0.85 5.58
N GLN A 62 -13.34 0.31 5.62
CA GLN A 62 -13.10 1.41 4.69
C GLN A 62 -12.01 2.39 5.14
N TYR A 63 -11.68 2.42 6.43
CA TYR A 63 -10.81 3.42 7.03
C TYR A 63 -9.74 2.80 7.91
N ILE A 64 -8.59 3.46 7.94
CA ILE A 64 -7.47 3.16 8.83
C ILE A 64 -7.20 4.40 9.66
N ILE A 65 -7.13 4.23 10.97
CA ILE A 65 -6.74 5.26 11.93
C ILE A 65 -5.31 4.94 12.34
N LYS A 66 -4.40 5.91 12.24
CA LYS A 66 -2.98 5.71 12.53
C LYS A 66 -2.47 6.85 13.41
N GLU A 67 -1.85 6.49 14.52
CA GLU A 67 -1.11 7.39 15.38
C GLU A 67 0.08 7.98 14.61
N LEU A 68 0.31 9.27 14.80
CA LEU A 68 1.42 10.00 14.23
C LEU A 68 2.45 10.27 15.31
N ASN A 69 3.69 9.86 15.06
CA ASN A 69 4.81 10.40 15.83
C ASN A 69 4.97 11.92 15.54
N LYS A 70 5.76 12.59 16.37
CA LYS A 70 6.01 14.04 16.26
C LYS A 70 6.45 14.48 14.85
N GLY A 71 7.35 13.73 14.22
CA GLY A 71 7.88 14.07 12.90
C GLY A 71 6.82 13.96 11.80
N ASP A 72 5.99 12.91 11.83
CA ASP A 72 4.92 12.71 10.86
C ASP A 72 3.78 13.73 11.05
N HIS A 73 3.44 14.07 12.30
CA HIS A 73 2.49 15.13 12.61
C HIS A 73 2.94 16.48 12.04
N GLU A 74 4.17 16.90 12.33
CA GLU A 74 4.76 18.15 11.81
C GLU A 74 4.88 18.15 10.29
N ALA A 75 5.19 16.99 9.69
CA ALA A 75 5.22 16.83 8.25
C ALA A 75 3.84 17.03 7.64
N LEU A 76 2.82 16.35 8.17
CA LEU A 76 1.45 16.45 7.68
C LEU A 76 0.95 17.89 7.77
N LEU A 77 1.11 18.55 8.93
CA LEU A 77 0.75 19.96 9.10
C LEU A 77 1.35 20.86 8.02
N SER A 78 2.64 20.67 7.71
CA SER A 78 3.34 21.53 6.76
C SER A 78 2.91 21.34 5.31
N VAL A 79 2.40 20.17 4.93
CA VAL A 79 2.05 19.86 3.53
C VAL A 79 0.55 19.88 3.27
N THR A 80 -0.31 19.99 4.31
CA THR A 80 -1.77 19.82 4.25
C THR A 80 -2.41 20.47 3.02
N GLU A 81 -2.27 21.78 2.83
CA GLU A 81 -2.97 22.48 1.73
C GLU A 81 -2.50 21.99 0.35
N SER A 82 -1.19 21.83 0.17
CA SER A 82 -0.63 21.34 -1.09
C SER A 82 -1.03 19.88 -1.38
N TYR A 83 -1.12 19.05 -0.33
CA TYR A 83 -1.62 17.68 -0.41
C TYR A 83 -3.10 17.65 -0.80
N VAL A 84 -3.92 18.53 -0.20
CA VAL A 84 -5.36 18.62 -0.51
C VAL A 84 -5.57 19.02 -1.95
N GLN A 85 -4.90 20.06 -2.44
CA GLN A 85 -4.95 20.46 -3.85
C GLN A 85 -4.55 19.29 -4.76
N ARG A 86 -3.50 18.57 -4.37
CA ARG A 86 -3.03 17.42 -5.15
C ARG A 86 -4.06 16.30 -5.23
N VAL A 87 -4.66 15.94 -4.11
CA VAL A 87 -5.67 14.88 -4.05
C VAL A 87 -6.96 15.32 -4.75
N LEU A 88 -7.40 16.57 -4.56
CA LEU A 88 -8.61 17.12 -5.20
C LEU A 88 -8.49 17.24 -6.73
N SER A 89 -7.28 17.26 -7.29
CA SER A 89 -7.09 17.21 -8.75
C SER A 89 -7.65 15.96 -9.43
N GLY A 90 -7.95 14.90 -8.67
CA GLY A 90 -8.40 13.60 -9.19
C GLY A 90 -7.28 12.76 -9.85
N LYS A 91 -6.05 13.28 -9.86
CA LYS A 91 -4.88 12.69 -10.52
C LYS A 91 -3.76 12.36 -9.52
N SER A 92 -4.07 11.53 -8.53
CA SER A 92 -3.07 11.06 -7.57
C SER A 92 -3.25 9.58 -7.21
N LEU A 93 -2.12 8.93 -6.90
CA LEU A 93 -2.00 7.60 -6.29
C LEU A 93 -1.78 7.69 -4.78
N LEU A 94 -1.57 8.88 -4.21
CA LEU A 94 -1.42 9.06 -2.76
C LEU A 94 -2.67 8.54 -2.04
N VAL A 95 -2.48 7.75 -0.98
CA VAL A 95 -3.61 7.34 -0.14
C VAL A 95 -4.33 8.58 0.38
N THR A 96 -5.66 8.55 0.27
CA THR A 96 -6.52 9.68 0.66
C THR A 96 -6.63 9.77 2.17
N LEU A 97 -6.27 10.92 2.73
CA LEU A 97 -6.45 11.28 4.14
C LEU A 97 -7.78 12.02 4.31
N TYR A 98 -8.53 11.68 5.36
CA TYR A 98 -9.84 12.27 5.65
C TYR A 98 -9.90 13.04 6.95
N LEU A 99 -8.94 12.87 7.84
CA LEU A 99 -8.92 13.56 9.12
C LEU A 99 -7.50 13.57 9.68
N HIS A 100 -7.14 14.66 10.34
CA HIS A 100 -5.95 14.78 11.18
C HIS A 100 -6.38 15.47 12.46
N TYR A 101 -6.16 14.83 13.61
CA TYR A 101 -6.71 15.32 14.88
C TYR A 101 -5.80 15.01 16.07
N LEU A 102 -5.98 15.79 17.13
CA LEU A 102 -5.47 15.56 18.46
C LEU A 102 -6.55 14.88 19.31
N GLU A 103 -6.21 13.73 19.89
CA GLU A 103 -7.04 13.08 20.90
C GLU A 103 -6.72 13.69 22.28
N LEU A 104 -7.66 14.47 22.81
CA LEU A 104 -7.45 15.29 24.00
C LEU A 104 -7.05 14.49 25.25
N GLY A 105 -7.64 13.31 25.46
CA GLY A 105 -7.39 12.49 26.64
C GLY A 105 -5.98 11.90 26.69
N SER A 106 -5.38 11.59 25.53
CA SER A 106 -4.05 10.99 25.45
C SER A 106 -2.96 11.97 25.02
N GLY A 107 -3.33 13.13 24.47
CA GLY A 107 -2.39 14.08 23.88
C GLY A 107 -1.73 13.59 22.59
N ARG A 108 -2.26 12.52 21.96
CA ARG A 108 -1.69 11.90 20.77
C ARG A 108 -2.34 12.41 19.50
N PHE A 109 -1.55 12.48 18.44
CA PHE A 109 -2.03 12.85 17.11
C PHE A 109 -2.35 11.62 16.29
N PHE A 110 -3.44 11.70 15.52
CA PHE A 110 -3.87 10.63 14.64
C PHE A 110 -4.24 11.20 13.27
N MET A 111 -4.02 10.39 12.24
CA MET A 111 -4.65 10.59 10.95
C MET A 111 -5.62 9.45 10.63
N VAL A 112 -6.65 9.78 9.86
CA VAL A 112 -7.57 8.82 9.29
C VAL A 112 -7.39 8.81 7.80
N MET A 113 -7.19 7.62 7.24
CA MET A 113 -6.95 7.43 5.82
C MET A 113 -7.89 6.37 5.24
N ARG A 114 -8.18 6.48 3.95
CA ARG A 114 -8.88 5.46 3.16
C ARG A 114 -8.09 4.14 3.24
N ASN A 115 -8.77 3.05 3.51
CA ASN A 115 -8.21 1.72 3.33
C ASN A 115 -8.14 1.41 1.82
N LEU A 116 -6.92 1.31 1.29
CA LEU A 116 -6.70 1.06 -0.14
C LEU A 116 -7.20 -0.31 -0.53
N LEU A 117 -6.86 -1.34 0.25
CA LEU A 117 -7.37 -2.68 -0.02
C LEU A 117 -8.78 -2.71 0.56
N ARG A 118 -9.78 -2.98 -0.27
CA ARG A 118 -11.18 -3.03 0.19
C ARG A 118 -11.67 -4.44 0.47
N HIS A 119 -10.98 -5.44 -0.08
CA HIS A 119 -11.29 -6.82 0.18
C HIS A 119 -10.32 -7.38 1.22
N PRO A 120 -10.75 -8.27 2.13
CA PRO A 120 -9.81 -9.15 2.81
C PRO A 120 -9.12 -10.06 1.77
N GLY A 121 -7.92 -10.53 2.08
CA GLY A 121 -7.30 -11.59 1.28
C GLY A 121 -8.06 -12.91 1.44
N PRO A 122 -7.67 -14.01 0.75
CA PRO A 122 -6.62 -14.24 -0.23
C PRO A 122 -5.99 -13.12 -1.04
N TYR A 123 -4.69 -12.84 -0.93
CA TYR A 123 -3.94 -12.20 -2.01
C TYR A 123 -3.00 -13.19 -2.70
N ILE A 124 -2.92 -13.09 -4.02
CA ILE A 124 -1.88 -13.78 -4.80
C ILE A 124 -0.52 -13.16 -4.49
N GLY A 125 -0.51 -11.84 -4.35
CA GLY A 125 0.62 -11.09 -3.89
C GLY A 125 0.18 -9.79 -3.24
N LEU A 126 0.79 -9.46 -2.11
CA LEU A 126 0.67 -8.20 -1.43
C LEU A 126 2.08 -7.72 -1.10
N TYR A 127 2.43 -6.54 -1.57
CA TYR A 127 3.79 -6.02 -1.53
C TYR A 127 3.83 -4.57 -1.06
N ASP A 128 4.85 -4.25 -0.28
CA ASP A 128 5.26 -2.88 0.05
C ASP A 128 6.57 -2.62 -0.71
N LEU A 129 6.49 -1.78 -1.75
CA LEU A 129 7.56 -1.60 -2.72
C LEU A 129 8.09 -0.16 -2.69
N LYS A 130 9.41 -0.02 -2.64
CA LYS A 130 10.16 1.25 -2.70
C LYS A 130 11.04 1.35 -3.96
N GLY A 131 11.11 0.28 -4.75
CA GLY A 131 11.99 0.14 -5.91
C GLY A 131 13.46 -0.02 -5.50
N CYS A 132 13.71 -0.62 -4.34
CA CYS A 132 15.06 -0.72 -3.79
C CYS A 132 15.24 -1.96 -2.90
N ALA A 133 16.37 -2.09 -2.20
CA ALA A 133 16.64 -3.23 -1.33
C ALA A 133 15.70 -3.32 -0.11
N ASP A 134 14.78 -2.38 0.06
CA ASP A 134 13.79 -2.34 1.14
C ASP A 134 12.41 -2.87 0.73
N ASP A 135 12.23 -3.31 -0.51
CA ASP A 135 10.99 -3.92 -1.00
C ASP A 135 10.65 -5.17 -0.17
N LYS A 136 9.36 -5.37 0.11
CA LYS A 136 8.86 -6.44 0.97
C LYS A 136 7.69 -7.16 0.31
N THR A 137 7.74 -8.48 0.37
CA THR A 137 6.56 -9.34 0.21
C THR A 137 5.87 -9.50 1.56
N LEU A 138 4.59 -9.18 1.64
CA LEU A 138 3.77 -9.25 2.85
C LEU A 138 2.89 -10.50 2.85
N GLU A 139 2.26 -10.77 1.71
CA GLU A 139 1.48 -11.99 1.46
C GLU A 139 1.79 -12.48 0.05
N ARG A 140 1.86 -13.80 -0.13
CA ARG A 140 2.05 -14.44 -1.43
C ARG A 140 1.32 -15.77 -1.47
N HIS A 141 0.54 -16.02 -2.52
CA HIS A 141 -0.32 -17.20 -2.69
C HIS A 141 -1.15 -17.53 -1.43
N GLY A 142 -1.72 -16.49 -0.81
CA GLY A 142 -2.50 -16.62 0.42
C GLY A 142 -1.69 -17.04 1.64
N ARG A 143 -0.37 -16.86 1.65
CA ARG A 143 0.51 -17.14 2.78
C ARG A 143 1.24 -15.87 3.20
N LYS A 144 1.28 -15.60 4.51
CA LYS A 144 1.94 -14.40 5.04
C LYS A 144 3.43 -14.65 5.23
N ILE A 145 4.23 -13.64 4.96
CA ILE A 145 5.68 -13.70 5.16
C ILE A 145 6.03 -13.07 6.49
N LYS A 146 6.64 -13.86 7.37
CA LYS A 146 7.12 -13.38 8.66
C LYS A 146 8.30 -12.43 8.45
N VAL A 147 8.17 -11.21 8.98
CA VAL A 147 9.22 -10.20 8.87
C VAL A 147 10.38 -10.53 9.81
N VAL A 148 11.59 -10.66 9.24
CA VAL A 148 12.82 -10.87 10.02
C VAL A 148 13.85 -9.79 9.66
N ASN A 149 13.94 -8.73 10.47
CA ASN A 149 14.79 -7.58 10.16
C ASN A 149 16.27 -7.82 10.51
N LYS A 150 17.18 -7.33 9.66
CA LYS A 150 18.60 -7.19 10.01
C LYS A 150 18.72 -6.05 11.01
N ARG A 151 19.33 -6.30 12.17
CA ARG A 151 19.75 -5.23 13.08
C ARG A 151 21.27 -5.10 13.01
N VAL A 152 21.77 -3.88 13.16
CA VAL A 152 23.20 -3.60 13.08
C VAL A 152 23.99 -4.35 14.16
N TRP A 153 23.39 -4.60 15.33
CA TRP A 153 24.00 -5.35 16.43
C TRP A 153 23.93 -6.88 16.27
N HIS A 154 23.21 -7.41 15.29
CA HIS A 154 23.22 -8.84 14.98
C HIS A 154 24.29 -9.13 13.92
N VAL A 155 25.57 -9.01 14.31
CA VAL A 155 26.74 -9.11 13.41
C VAL A 155 26.72 -10.40 12.58
N HIS A 156 26.27 -11.53 13.14
CA HIS A 156 26.13 -12.81 12.42
C HIS A 156 25.23 -12.71 11.17
N MET A 157 24.26 -11.79 11.13
CA MET A 157 23.40 -11.57 9.95
C MET A 157 24.11 -10.82 8.81
N TRP A 158 25.31 -10.28 9.06
CA TRP A 158 26.10 -9.52 8.08
C TRP A 158 27.23 -10.35 7.46
N CYS A 159 27.53 -11.55 7.99
CA CYS A 159 28.63 -12.43 7.56
C CYS A 159 28.24 -13.46 6.48
N GLY A 160 27.18 -13.21 5.70
CA GLY A 160 26.63 -14.16 4.74
C GLY A 160 25.31 -14.79 5.19
N ASP A 161 24.86 -15.81 4.48
CA ASP A 161 23.59 -16.53 4.68
C ASP A 161 23.73 -17.79 5.57
N CYS A 162 24.95 -18.27 5.79
CA CYS A 162 25.23 -19.49 6.57
C CYS A 162 24.71 -19.47 8.03
N ALA A 163 24.49 -18.29 8.59
CA ALA A 163 23.97 -18.09 9.95
C ALA A 163 22.52 -17.59 9.96
N TRP A 164 21.82 -17.59 8.83
CA TRP A 164 20.43 -17.14 8.76
C TRP A 164 19.50 -18.25 9.21
N SER A 165 18.49 -17.90 10.01
CA SER A 165 17.38 -18.80 10.27
C SER A 165 16.60 -19.09 8.98
N PRO A 166 15.89 -20.23 8.89
CA PRO A 166 14.99 -20.51 7.78
C PRO A 166 14.02 -19.36 7.48
N ASP A 167 13.39 -18.78 8.51
CA ASP A 167 12.52 -17.60 8.38
C ASP A 167 13.23 -16.40 7.72
N ARG A 168 14.53 -16.21 8.00
CA ARG A 168 15.31 -15.12 7.44
C ARG A 168 15.66 -15.35 5.97
N VAL A 169 15.98 -16.59 5.61
CA VAL A 169 16.21 -16.98 4.20
C VAL A 169 14.94 -16.72 3.40
N VAL A 170 13.79 -17.23 3.87
CA VAL A 170 12.49 -16.98 3.25
C VAL A 170 12.20 -15.48 3.18
N TYR A 171 12.33 -14.73 4.26
CA TYR A 171 12.09 -13.28 4.23
C TYR A 171 12.99 -12.57 3.20
N HIS A 172 14.28 -12.91 3.13
CA HIS A 172 15.20 -12.33 2.16
C HIS A 172 14.83 -12.67 0.71
N ALA A 173 14.51 -13.94 0.44
CA ALA A 173 14.00 -14.38 -0.86
C ALA A 173 12.76 -13.59 -1.27
N GLY A 174 11.85 -13.35 -0.33
CA GLY A 174 10.66 -12.53 -0.52
C GLY A 174 10.99 -11.07 -0.85
N LYS A 175 12.08 -10.51 -0.31
CA LYS A 175 12.55 -9.15 -0.68
C LYS A 175 13.13 -9.11 -2.10
N VAL A 176 13.91 -10.13 -2.49
CA VAL A 176 14.45 -10.25 -3.85
C VAL A 176 13.31 -10.38 -4.86
N ALA A 177 12.35 -11.27 -4.57
CA ALA A 177 11.15 -11.46 -5.38
C ALA A 177 10.34 -10.16 -5.55
N ALA A 178 10.13 -9.41 -4.45
CA ALA A 178 9.40 -8.15 -4.49
C ALA A 178 10.08 -7.10 -5.38
N ARG A 179 11.42 -7.04 -5.36
CA ARG A 179 12.21 -6.10 -6.16
C ARG A 179 12.25 -6.44 -7.65
N GLU A 180 12.09 -7.71 -7.99
CA GLU A 180 12.06 -8.20 -9.37
C GLU A 180 10.63 -8.34 -9.91
N LEU A 181 9.62 -8.00 -9.09
CA LEU A 181 8.22 -8.11 -9.46
C LEU A 181 7.92 -7.23 -10.66
N SER A 182 7.43 -7.87 -11.73
CA SER A 182 6.78 -7.22 -12.85
C SER A 182 5.29 -7.58 -12.84
N ILE A 183 4.42 -6.61 -13.13
CA ILE A 183 2.98 -6.82 -13.26
C ILE A 183 2.49 -6.35 -14.62
N THR A 184 1.44 -6.99 -15.12
CA THR A 184 0.77 -6.59 -16.35
C THR A 184 -0.60 -6.03 -16.03
N VAL A 185 -0.94 -4.90 -16.62
CA VAL A 185 -2.26 -4.27 -16.59
C VAL A 185 -2.66 -3.87 -18.01
N THR A 186 -3.87 -3.35 -18.22
CA THR A 186 -4.23 -2.83 -19.55
C THR A 186 -3.39 -1.59 -19.89
N ASP A 187 -3.21 -1.29 -21.19
CA ASP A 187 -2.44 -0.11 -21.61
C ASP A 187 -3.03 1.20 -21.08
N LYS A 188 -4.37 1.29 -21.03
CA LYS A 188 -5.07 2.46 -20.47
C LYS A 188 -4.78 2.63 -18.98
N GLN A 189 -4.80 1.52 -18.22
CA GLN A 189 -4.46 1.54 -16.79
C GLN A 189 -2.99 1.91 -16.59
N ARG A 190 -2.06 1.31 -17.34
CA ARG A 190 -0.64 1.64 -17.27
C ARG A 190 -0.40 3.13 -17.48
N ASN A 191 -0.96 3.70 -18.54
CA ASN A 191 -0.81 5.13 -18.85
C ASN A 191 -1.33 6.00 -17.69
N ALA A 192 -2.50 5.64 -17.14
CA ALA A 192 -3.10 6.35 -16.02
C ALA A 192 -2.28 6.24 -14.71
N ILE A 193 -1.62 5.10 -14.48
CA ILE A 193 -0.68 4.91 -13.35
C ILE A 193 0.56 5.79 -13.59
N MET A 194 1.17 5.74 -14.77
CA MET A 194 2.41 6.46 -15.07
C MET A 194 2.26 7.98 -15.00
N GLU A 195 1.14 8.53 -15.51
CA GLU A 195 0.84 9.97 -15.41
C GLU A 195 0.82 10.45 -13.95
N ARG A 196 0.08 9.71 -13.10
CA ARG A 196 -0.08 10.04 -11.68
C ARG A 196 1.20 9.81 -10.90
N LEU A 197 1.86 8.67 -11.11
CA LEU A 197 3.11 8.31 -10.45
C LEU A 197 4.21 9.33 -10.71
N ARG A 198 4.40 9.77 -11.97
CA ARG A 198 5.35 10.83 -12.31
C ARG A 198 5.04 12.11 -11.55
N SER A 199 3.78 12.52 -11.59
CA SER A 199 3.38 13.76 -10.95
C SER A 199 3.52 13.65 -9.43
N ASP A 200 3.18 12.51 -8.82
CA ASP A 200 3.11 12.33 -7.35
C ASP A 200 4.52 12.28 -6.78
N THR A 201 5.42 11.55 -7.43
CA THR A 201 6.84 11.51 -7.07
C THR A 201 7.51 12.87 -7.19
N ALA A 202 7.16 13.67 -8.22
CA ALA A 202 7.63 15.05 -8.34
C ALA A 202 7.14 15.93 -7.17
N TRP A 203 5.86 15.82 -6.78
CA TRP A 203 5.32 16.55 -5.63
C TRP A 203 5.99 16.12 -4.32
N LEU A 204 6.18 14.80 -4.10
CA LEU A 204 6.86 14.27 -2.91
C LEU A 204 8.29 14.80 -2.79
N ALA A 205 9.03 14.83 -3.90
CA ALA A 205 10.38 15.39 -3.94
C ALA A 205 10.38 16.89 -3.60
N GLN A 206 9.46 17.67 -4.18
CA GLN A 206 9.30 19.11 -3.89
C GLN A 206 8.98 19.39 -2.42
N GLN A 207 8.18 18.54 -1.77
CA GLN A 207 7.88 18.65 -0.34
C GLN A 207 9.00 18.11 0.57
N ASN A 208 10.15 17.73 -0.01
CA ASN A 208 11.29 17.15 0.70
C ASN A 208 10.91 15.88 1.49
N LEU A 209 9.96 15.10 0.94
CA LEU A 209 9.46 13.83 1.48
C LEU A 209 10.15 12.65 0.79
N MET A 210 10.43 11.61 1.56
CA MET A 210 11.13 10.43 1.09
C MET A 210 10.56 9.17 1.73
N ASP A 211 11.14 8.02 1.39
CA ASP A 211 10.88 6.77 2.09
C ASP A 211 9.38 6.43 2.11
N TYR A 212 8.66 6.72 1.02
CA TYR A 212 7.28 6.29 0.79
C TYR A 212 7.25 4.95 0.05
N SER A 213 6.13 4.25 0.09
CA SER A 213 6.01 2.95 -0.58
C SER A 213 4.85 2.92 -1.56
N LEU A 214 4.97 2.17 -2.64
CA LEU A 214 3.87 1.71 -3.46
C LEU A 214 3.32 0.43 -2.83
N LEU A 215 2.11 0.52 -2.26
CA LEU A 215 1.35 -0.65 -1.85
C LEU A 215 0.71 -1.28 -3.09
N LEU A 216 1.02 -2.54 -3.34
CA LEU A 216 0.52 -3.29 -4.48
C LEU A 216 -0.11 -4.60 -4.00
N ALA A 217 -1.37 -4.83 -4.33
CA ALA A 217 -2.06 -6.09 -4.01
C ALA A 217 -2.77 -6.66 -5.23
N MET A 218 -2.74 -7.97 -5.38
CA MET A 218 -3.32 -8.68 -6.52
C MET A 218 -4.19 -9.82 -6.03
N ARG A 219 -5.39 -9.91 -6.60
CA ARG A 219 -6.38 -10.93 -6.26
C ARG A 219 -7.08 -11.42 -7.53
N LYS A 220 -7.17 -12.74 -7.68
CA LYS A 220 -8.03 -13.41 -8.67
C LYS A 220 -9.43 -13.59 -8.07
N MET A 221 -10.43 -13.59 -8.93
CA MET A 221 -11.81 -13.80 -8.58
C MET A 221 -12.49 -14.57 -9.71
N SER A 222 -13.21 -15.64 -9.38
CA SER A 222 -14.01 -16.35 -10.40
C SER A 222 -15.11 -15.43 -10.93
N ARG A 223 -15.70 -15.76 -12.07
CA ARG A 223 -16.78 -14.93 -12.63
C ARG A 223 -17.97 -14.82 -11.67
N GLU A 224 -18.33 -15.92 -11.03
CA GLU A 224 -19.43 -16.01 -10.07
C GLU A 224 -19.13 -15.26 -8.77
N GLU A 225 -17.88 -15.27 -8.31
CA GLU A 225 -17.45 -14.42 -7.19
C GLU A 225 -17.51 -12.93 -7.58
N PHE A 226 -17.08 -12.60 -8.80
CA PHE A 226 -17.08 -11.23 -9.32
C PHE A 226 -18.47 -10.62 -9.41
N ASP A 227 -19.42 -11.32 -10.02
CA ASP A 227 -20.76 -10.78 -10.22
C ASP A 227 -21.56 -10.65 -8.90
N ARG A 228 -21.12 -11.33 -7.83
CA ARG A 228 -21.68 -11.20 -6.48
C ARG A 228 -20.96 -10.18 -5.59
N ASP A 229 -19.77 -9.72 -5.99
CA ASP A 229 -18.97 -8.80 -5.16
C ASP A 229 -19.36 -7.34 -5.44
N PRO A 230 -19.89 -6.60 -4.44
CA PRO A 230 -20.33 -5.23 -4.63
C PRO A 230 -19.16 -4.26 -4.91
N THR A 231 -17.95 -4.55 -4.41
CA THR A 231 -16.78 -3.70 -4.65
C THR A 231 -16.22 -3.92 -6.05
N ALA A 232 -16.16 -5.16 -6.52
CA ALA A 232 -15.71 -5.49 -7.87
C ALA A 232 -16.69 -4.97 -8.93
N THR A 233 -17.99 -5.15 -8.71
CA THR A 233 -19.05 -4.64 -9.60
C THR A 233 -19.13 -3.10 -9.59
N TRP A 234 -18.90 -2.45 -8.45
CA TRP A 234 -18.72 -1.00 -8.38
C TRP A 234 -17.50 -0.55 -9.19
N ALA A 235 -16.36 -1.23 -9.02
CA ALA A 235 -15.14 -0.89 -9.75
C ALA A 235 -15.29 -1.05 -11.27
N ARG A 236 -16.07 -2.04 -11.74
CA ARG A 236 -16.42 -2.21 -13.16
C ARG A 236 -17.13 -0.99 -13.76
N ARG A 237 -17.92 -0.28 -12.96
CA ARG A 237 -18.61 0.94 -13.40
C ARG A 237 -17.67 2.13 -13.50
N GLY A 238 -16.54 2.10 -12.79
CA GLY A 238 -15.49 3.10 -12.96
C GLY A 238 -14.65 2.83 -14.19
N GLY A 239 -14.17 3.89 -14.83
CA GLY A 239 -13.33 3.77 -16.01
C GLY A 239 -11.93 3.22 -15.70
N PRO A 240 -11.17 2.80 -16.74
CA PRO A 240 -9.81 2.26 -16.59
C PRO A 240 -8.80 3.27 -16.01
N SER A 241 -9.18 4.54 -15.93
CA SER A 241 -8.38 5.61 -15.35
C SER A 241 -8.76 5.95 -13.91
N GLU A 242 -9.77 5.34 -13.29
CA GLU A 242 -10.07 5.53 -11.86
C GLU A 242 -9.18 4.59 -11.03
N LEU A 243 -8.27 5.15 -10.23
CA LEU A 243 -7.27 4.38 -9.46
C LEU A 243 -7.55 4.35 -7.95
N ARG A 244 -8.65 4.98 -7.49
CA ARG A 244 -9.09 4.90 -6.08
C ARG A 244 -9.89 3.63 -5.78
N GLN A 245 -9.91 2.70 -6.73
CA GLN A 245 -10.62 1.42 -6.74
C GLN A 245 -9.71 0.35 -7.36
N PRO A 246 -10.01 -0.95 -7.21
CA PRO A 246 -9.22 -1.98 -7.87
C PRO A 246 -9.25 -1.82 -9.39
N LEU A 247 -8.10 -1.93 -10.01
CA LEU A 247 -7.96 -2.06 -11.45
C LEU A 247 -8.38 -3.46 -11.87
N LEU A 248 -9.21 -3.54 -12.91
CA LEU A 248 -9.79 -4.77 -13.41
C LEU A 248 -9.23 -5.14 -14.77
N HIS A 249 -8.82 -6.39 -14.95
CA HIS A 249 -8.45 -6.95 -16.25
C HIS A 249 -8.63 -8.48 -16.25
N VAL A 250 -8.53 -9.08 -17.42
CA VAL A 250 -8.60 -10.54 -17.58
C VAL A 250 -7.30 -11.17 -17.06
N GLY A 251 -7.41 -12.09 -16.11
CA GLY A 251 -6.31 -12.93 -15.63
C GLY A 251 -6.21 -14.25 -16.41
N GLU A 252 -5.31 -15.13 -15.96
CA GLU A 252 -5.18 -16.48 -16.51
C GLU A 252 -6.47 -17.29 -16.32
N GLY A 253 -6.91 -18.02 -17.35
CA GLY A 253 -8.09 -18.88 -17.28
C GLY A 253 -9.43 -18.13 -17.25
N ASP A 254 -9.48 -16.93 -17.84
CA ASP A 254 -10.66 -16.04 -17.91
C ASP A 254 -11.19 -15.57 -16.53
N GLU A 255 -10.38 -15.68 -15.48
CA GLU A 255 -10.69 -15.13 -14.16
C GLU A 255 -10.55 -13.59 -14.15
N ALA A 256 -11.29 -12.91 -13.28
CA ALA A 256 -11.14 -11.48 -13.08
C ALA A 256 -9.92 -11.20 -12.18
N MET A 257 -8.98 -10.39 -12.67
CA MET A 257 -7.85 -9.89 -11.89
C MET A 257 -8.17 -8.52 -11.29
N LEU A 258 -8.02 -8.39 -9.98
CA LEU A 258 -8.14 -7.15 -9.23
C LEU A 258 -6.75 -6.71 -8.76
N VAL A 259 -6.32 -5.51 -9.15
CA VAL A 259 -5.05 -4.91 -8.72
C VAL A 259 -5.30 -3.63 -7.93
N TYR A 260 -4.87 -3.61 -6.67
CA TYR A 260 -4.82 -2.43 -5.82
C TYR A 260 -3.45 -1.79 -5.90
N ILE A 261 -3.40 -0.49 -6.13
CA ILE A 261 -2.14 0.26 -6.25
C ILE A 261 -2.29 1.64 -5.61
N GLY A 262 -1.33 2.05 -4.79
CA GLY A 262 -1.34 3.37 -4.17
C GLY A 262 -0.06 3.68 -3.38
N ILE A 263 0.26 4.96 -3.24
CA ILE A 263 1.41 5.44 -2.48
C ILE A 263 0.99 5.66 -1.02
N ILE A 264 1.75 5.08 -0.10
CA ILE A 264 1.48 5.08 1.35
C ILE A 264 2.72 5.54 2.14
N ASP A 265 2.51 5.85 3.43
CA ASP A 265 3.57 6.20 4.40
C ASP A 265 4.54 7.28 3.88
N PHE A 266 3.99 8.39 3.39
CA PHE A 266 4.75 9.42 2.68
C PHE A 266 5.18 10.62 3.54
N LEU A 267 4.99 10.58 4.86
CA LEU A 267 5.24 11.72 5.76
C LEU A 267 6.69 11.85 6.24
N GLN A 268 7.57 10.91 5.87
CA GLN A 268 8.96 10.95 6.28
C GLN A 268 9.73 12.07 5.57
N LYS A 269 9.95 13.18 6.29
CA LYS A 269 10.81 14.28 5.82
C LYS A 269 12.29 13.88 5.76
N TRP A 270 13.00 14.44 4.79
CA TRP A 270 14.46 14.43 4.74
C TRP A 270 15.03 15.46 5.71
N THR A 271 15.70 14.98 6.74
CA THR A 271 16.27 15.80 7.83
C THR A 271 17.77 15.57 7.96
N THR A 272 18.45 16.40 8.77
CA THR A 272 19.87 16.21 9.09
C THR A 272 20.15 14.82 9.68
N GLY A 273 19.25 14.31 10.52
CA GLY A 273 19.36 12.94 11.05
C GLY A 273 19.34 11.89 9.94
N LYS A 274 18.58 12.11 8.87
CA LYS A 274 18.55 11.21 7.70
C LYS A 274 19.79 11.34 6.82
N GLN A 275 20.40 12.53 6.74
CA GLN A 275 21.70 12.71 6.09
C GLN A 275 22.77 11.88 6.80
N ILE A 276 22.82 11.93 8.15
CA ILE A 276 23.73 11.11 8.95
C ILE A 276 23.43 9.62 8.74
N ALA A 277 22.17 9.22 8.80
CA ALA A 277 21.78 7.83 8.59
C ALA A 277 22.19 7.32 7.19
N MET A 278 22.10 8.15 6.16
CA MET A 278 22.57 7.82 4.81
C MET A 278 24.08 7.55 4.80
N CYS A 279 24.88 8.38 5.48
CA CYS A 279 26.33 8.20 5.59
C CYS A 279 26.70 6.91 6.34
N LEU A 280 26.01 6.60 7.44
CA LEU A 280 26.26 5.38 8.21
C LEU A 280 25.90 4.10 7.44
N LYS A 281 24.90 4.18 6.56
CA LYS A 281 24.42 3.07 5.74
C LYS A 281 25.21 2.91 4.44
N VAL A 282 26.49 3.25 4.40
CA VAL A 282 27.31 3.18 3.17
C VAL A 282 27.39 1.75 2.60
N LEU A 283 27.35 0.73 3.47
CA LEU A 283 27.39 -0.68 3.07
C LEU A 283 26.04 -1.21 2.57
N GLU A 284 24.94 -0.50 2.81
CA GLU A 284 23.62 -0.85 2.28
C GLU A 284 23.52 -0.40 0.80
N ARG A 285 23.72 -1.35 -0.12
CA ARG A 285 23.52 -1.12 -1.56
C ARG A 285 22.05 -0.91 -1.88
N ASN A 286 21.74 0.05 -2.75
CA ASN A 286 20.38 0.41 -3.18
C ASN A 286 19.40 0.61 -1.99
N LYS A 287 19.80 1.41 -1.00
CA LYS A 287 19.03 1.71 0.21
C LYS A 287 17.90 2.73 -0.04
N ALA A 288 16.85 2.68 0.78
CA ALA A 288 15.79 3.69 0.75
C ALA A 288 16.25 5.04 1.32
N THR A 289 17.26 5.06 2.21
CA THR A 289 17.74 6.27 2.88
C THR A 289 18.65 7.10 1.97
N ILE A 290 18.06 7.85 1.03
CA ILE A 290 18.71 8.78 0.09
C ILE A 290 17.89 10.10 -0.02
N PRO A 291 18.42 11.19 -0.60
CA PRO A 291 17.69 12.45 -0.70
C PRO A 291 16.40 12.33 -1.54
N PRO A 292 15.40 13.22 -1.35
CA PRO A 292 14.07 13.10 -1.97
C PRO A 292 14.05 13.05 -3.50
N HIS A 293 14.82 13.91 -4.18
CA HIS A 293 14.88 13.92 -5.65
C HIS A 293 15.37 12.59 -6.24
N PRO A 294 16.57 12.08 -5.91
CA PRO A 294 17.02 10.79 -6.43
C PRO A 294 16.16 9.61 -5.92
N TYR A 295 15.50 9.75 -4.76
CA TYR A 295 14.49 8.79 -4.32
C TYR A 295 13.32 8.71 -5.31
N ALA A 296 12.75 9.87 -5.65
CA ALA A 296 11.61 10.00 -6.56
C ALA A 296 11.91 9.49 -7.96
N GLU A 297 13.07 9.84 -8.52
CA GLU A 297 13.52 9.37 -9.84
C GLU A 297 13.65 7.85 -9.85
N ARG A 298 14.39 7.28 -8.88
CA ARG A 298 14.53 5.81 -8.77
C ARG A 298 13.17 5.13 -8.65
N PHE A 299 12.29 5.65 -7.81
CA PHE A 299 10.96 5.08 -7.58
C PHE A 299 10.16 5.06 -8.89
N PHE A 300 10.09 6.19 -9.59
CA PHE A 300 9.40 6.29 -10.89
C PHE A 300 10.02 5.38 -11.96
N ASP A 301 11.35 5.38 -12.10
CA ASP A 301 12.07 4.58 -13.11
C ASP A 301 11.96 3.08 -12.85
N HIS A 302 11.90 2.68 -11.58
CA HIS A 302 11.68 1.28 -11.22
C HIS A 302 10.29 0.81 -11.66
N PHE A 303 9.23 1.50 -11.23
CA PHE A 303 7.86 1.05 -11.54
C PHE A 303 7.46 1.29 -13.00
N SER A 304 8.05 2.25 -13.70
CA SER A 304 7.78 2.43 -15.14
C SER A 304 8.29 1.29 -16.02
N ARG A 305 9.35 0.61 -15.57
CA ARG A 305 9.87 -0.62 -16.19
C ARG A 305 9.09 -1.87 -15.79
N ASN A 306 8.66 -1.92 -14.53
CA ASN A 306 8.06 -3.12 -13.94
C ASN A 306 6.52 -3.19 -14.06
N ILE A 307 5.84 -2.08 -14.35
CA ILE A 307 4.41 -2.07 -14.64
C ILE A 307 4.24 -2.05 -16.16
N GLN A 308 3.81 -3.18 -16.72
CA GLN A 308 3.68 -3.43 -18.14
C GLN A 308 2.22 -3.33 -18.60
N GLY A 309 2.06 -3.02 -19.88
CA GLY A 309 0.77 -2.98 -20.57
C GLY A 309 0.47 -4.32 -21.24
N GLY A 310 -0.66 -4.42 -21.94
CA GLY A 310 -1.02 -5.59 -22.73
C GLY A 310 -1.99 -6.59 -22.08
N ALA A 311 -2.45 -6.39 -20.84
CA ALA A 311 -3.57 -7.19 -20.33
C ALA A 311 -4.86 -6.83 -21.07
N GLN A 312 -5.75 -7.81 -21.26
CA GLN A 312 -7.05 -7.58 -21.88
C GLN A 312 -8.01 -6.90 -20.90
N PRO A 313 -8.79 -5.89 -21.34
CA PRO A 313 -9.85 -5.32 -20.52
C PRO A 313 -10.91 -6.36 -20.15
N LEU A 314 -11.44 -6.31 -18.93
CA LEU A 314 -12.42 -7.29 -18.46
C LEU A 314 -13.71 -7.33 -19.32
N ASP A 315 -14.11 -6.20 -19.91
CA ASP A 315 -15.30 -6.10 -20.75
C ASP A 315 -15.14 -6.76 -22.14
N ALA A 316 -13.91 -7.05 -22.57
CA ALA A 316 -13.65 -7.77 -23.82
C ALA A 316 -14.15 -9.23 -23.76
N LEU A 317 -14.19 -9.84 -22.57
CA LEU A 317 -14.70 -11.20 -22.38
C LEU A 317 -16.19 -11.35 -22.73
N ALA A 318 -16.96 -10.26 -22.71
CA ALA A 318 -18.38 -10.30 -23.02
C ALA A 318 -18.67 -10.31 -24.54
N GLN A 319 -17.69 -9.98 -25.39
CA GLN A 319 -17.89 -9.85 -26.84
C GLN A 319 -17.43 -11.08 -27.63
N ASP A 320 -16.66 -12.00 -27.02
CA ASP A 320 -15.96 -13.08 -27.72
C ASP A 320 -16.46 -14.50 -27.44
N ALA A 321 -17.60 -14.67 -26.75
CA ALA A 321 -18.22 -15.98 -26.54
C ALA A 321 -18.68 -16.70 -27.84
N ALA A 322 -18.42 -16.12 -29.03
CA ALA A 322 -18.82 -16.66 -30.33
C ALA A 322 -17.64 -16.97 -31.30
N ALA A 323 -16.38 -16.83 -30.89
CA ALA A 323 -15.24 -17.13 -31.78
C ALA A 323 -14.25 -18.09 -31.10
N SER A 324 -14.07 -19.27 -31.69
CA SER A 324 -13.02 -20.22 -31.34
C SER A 324 -11.65 -19.55 -31.48
N ARG A 325 -10.92 -19.42 -30.37
CA ARG A 325 -9.58 -18.82 -30.36
C ARG A 325 -8.48 -19.89 -30.30
N PRO A 326 -7.40 -19.73 -31.09
CA PRO A 326 -6.26 -20.64 -31.06
C PRO A 326 -5.45 -20.47 -29.77
N SER A 327 -4.79 -21.55 -29.34
CA SER A 327 -3.95 -21.58 -28.15
C SER A 327 -2.70 -20.70 -28.33
N GLU A 328 -2.78 -19.44 -27.92
CA GLU A 328 -1.61 -18.56 -27.86
C GLU A 328 -0.88 -18.68 -26.52
N LYS A 329 0.45 -18.56 -26.62
CA LYS A 329 1.47 -18.83 -25.61
C LYS A 329 1.09 -18.34 -24.22
N MET A 330 1.34 -19.22 -23.25
CA MET A 330 1.35 -18.99 -21.80
C MET A 330 2.12 -17.69 -21.47
N MET A 331 1.42 -16.56 -21.35
CA MET A 331 1.99 -15.37 -20.73
C MET A 331 2.03 -15.64 -19.22
N ASN A 332 3.23 -15.86 -18.68
CA ASN A 332 3.42 -15.84 -17.24
C ASN A 332 3.15 -14.41 -16.76
N PHE A 333 1.96 -14.15 -16.19
CA PHE A 333 1.60 -12.85 -15.63
C PHE A 333 2.43 -12.50 -14.38
N TYR A 334 3.23 -13.46 -13.89
CA TYR A 334 4.09 -13.35 -12.71
C TYR A 334 5.41 -14.09 -12.92
N SER A 335 6.54 -13.37 -12.94
CA SER A 335 7.87 -13.98 -12.96
C SER A 335 8.54 -13.86 -11.60
N CYS A 336 8.34 -14.83 -10.70
CA CYS A 336 9.30 -15.09 -9.63
C CYS A 336 9.14 -16.52 -9.08
N VAL A 337 9.61 -17.51 -9.82
CA VAL A 337 9.45 -18.95 -9.50
C VAL A 337 10.22 -19.37 -8.23
N SER A 338 11.22 -18.61 -7.79
CA SER A 338 12.23 -19.07 -6.81
C SER A 338 11.79 -19.13 -5.34
N PHE A 339 10.73 -18.40 -4.94
CA PHE A 339 10.41 -18.20 -3.53
C PHE A 339 9.67 -19.38 -2.86
N GLU A 340 8.66 -19.96 -3.52
CA GLU A 340 7.85 -21.03 -2.93
C GLU A 340 8.68 -22.29 -2.74
N ASP A 341 9.57 -22.56 -3.68
CA ASP A 341 10.57 -23.62 -3.60
C ASP A 341 11.45 -23.49 -2.36
N GLU A 342 11.91 -22.28 -2.00
CA GLU A 342 12.76 -22.09 -0.81
C GLU A 342 12.01 -22.33 0.50
N ALA A 343 10.79 -21.81 0.63
CA ALA A 343 9.99 -22.01 1.84
C ALA A 343 9.60 -23.50 2.03
N LEU A 344 9.23 -24.18 0.94
CA LEU A 344 8.95 -25.63 0.94
C LEU A 344 10.23 -26.45 1.21
N LYS A 345 11.36 -26.12 0.56
CA LYS A 345 12.65 -26.81 0.78
C LYS A 345 13.11 -26.72 2.23
N LEU A 346 12.84 -25.61 2.91
CA LEU A 346 13.27 -25.34 4.29
C LEU A 346 12.22 -25.73 5.35
N GLY A 347 11.06 -26.27 4.96
CA GLY A 347 10.01 -26.69 5.88
C GLY A 347 9.43 -25.55 6.73
N VAL A 348 9.49 -24.30 6.25
CA VAL A 348 8.98 -23.14 7.00
C VAL A 348 7.46 -23.09 6.90
N GLU A 349 6.77 -23.34 8.01
CA GLU A 349 5.32 -23.17 8.08
C GLU A 349 4.96 -21.68 8.07
N THR A 350 4.43 -21.20 6.94
CA THR A 350 3.83 -19.88 6.84
C THR A 350 2.32 -19.96 7.11
N PRO A 351 1.74 -19.11 7.96
CA PRO A 351 0.31 -19.15 8.25
C PRO A 351 -0.51 -18.81 7.00
N LYS A 352 -1.54 -19.61 6.73
CA LYS A 352 -2.54 -19.33 5.69
C LYS A 352 -3.28 -18.02 6.03
N ALA A 353 -3.47 -17.20 5.02
CA ALA A 353 -4.28 -16.00 5.08
C ALA A 353 -5.76 -16.38 5.24
N SER A 354 -6.38 -16.01 6.36
CA SER A 354 -7.81 -16.25 6.62
C SER A 354 -8.67 -15.14 6.00
N ARG A 355 -9.88 -15.47 5.53
CA ARG A 355 -10.84 -14.50 4.95
C ARG A 355 -11.47 -13.52 5.98
N SER A 356 -10.97 -13.44 7.22
CA SER A 356 -11.60 -12.71 8.33
C SER A 356 -11.16 -11.25 8.44
N SER A 357 -12.01 -10.37 8.98
CA SER A 357 -11.71 -8.94 9.20
C SER A 357 -10.50 -8.67 10.13
N THR A 358 -10.04 -9.66 10.88
CA THR A 358 -8.78 -9.62 11.66
C THR A 358 -7.51 -9.58 10.78
N GLN A 359 -7.61 -9.83 9.46
CA GLN A 359 -6.49 -9.93 8.52
C GLN A 359 -5.83 -8.58 8.16
N TRP A 360 -6.58 -7.48 8.24
CA TRP A 360 -6.10 -6.12 8.02
C TRP A 360 -4.83 -5.81 8.84
N TRP A 361 -4.83 -6.25 10.09
CA TRP A 361 -3.73 -6.04 11.04
C TRP A 361 -2.41 -6.67 10.64
N SER A 362 -2.45 -7.90 10.17
CA SER A 362 -1.24 -8.65 9.82
C SER A 362 -0.61 -8.20 8.51
N CYS A 363 -1.40 -7.61 7.60
CA CYS A 363 -0.88 -7.04 6.36
C CYS A 363 -0.14 -5.73 6.64
N PHE A 364 -0.73 -4.88 7.49
CA PHE A 364 -0.21 -3.55 7.77
C PHE A 364 0.88 -3.50 8.85
N SER A 365 0.99 -4.50 9.75
CA SER A 365 2.13 -4.58 10.66
C SER A 365 3.47 -4.76 9.94
N GLY A 366 3.49 -5.38 8.76
CA GLY A 366 4.68 -5.49 7.91
C GLY A 366 5.00 -4.22 7.09
N ILE A 367 3.94 -3.47 6.73
CA ILE A 367 4.01 -2.18 6.01
C ILE A 367 4.61 -1.10 6.92
N CYS A 368 3.98 -0.90 8.08
CA CYS A 368 4.37 0.10 9.07
C CYS A 368 5.69 -0.26 9.80
N GLY A 369 6.21 -1.48 9.60
CA GLY A 369 7.53 -1.99 9.96
C GLY A 369 8.73 -1.25 9.33
N ARG A 370 8.84 0.08 9.47
CA ARG A 370 10.03 0.87 9.05
C ARG A 370 11.06 1.00 10.17
#